data_AF-A0A1C5SXT3-F1
#
_entry.id   AF-A0A1C5SXT3-F1
#
_cell.length_a   1.000
_cell.length_b   1.000
_cell.length_c   1.000
_cell.angle_alpha   90.00
_cell.angle_beta   90.00
_cell.angle_gamma   90.00
#
_symmetry.space_group_name_H-M   'P 1'
#
loop_
_entity.id
_entity.type
_entity.pdbx_description
1 polymer ?
#
loop_
_entity_poly.entity_id
_entity_poly.type
_entity_poly.pdbx_seq_one_letter_code
_entity_poly.pdbx_strand_id
1 'polypeptide(L)'
;MNIAIIPWNDTFLQDKIFGEVDPSINYDDRLTSFSRMKKEFERHGDKLCTVDMFDPLKVDFFLFFERNDEWLKKLVDWNLEYKAVYCNAEPPVVNQMHEGDGIKELLNYFPYIMTWNRNLIDGKRVFKRNMPYCFRINIGTIPFKERKLLTSISGNKHSNHPKELYSERERVICAVEKYSPSDFDFYGGGWQKEGHPCYGGKVGDKAEVYHQYKFALAFENMKDVNGYVSEKILDCLTAGIVPIYKGADDISKYIPQNCFIPYDQFETPEQMIDLLKEIDEDKYNNFLDNAQIFLKSDKIKLFDGEEYARNVYYLIDHAGQKDFKITKKYKRKLTISVAKNRIKKYLGKWKHEMLGDWM
;
A
#
# COMPACT_ATOMS: atom_id res chain seq x y z
N MET A 1 -6.55 9.35 -25.37
CA MET A 1 -6.54 7.94 -24.97
C MET A 1 -7.64 7.67 -23.96
N ASN A 2 -8.22 6.47 -24.00
CA ASN A 2 -9.19 5.97 -23.03
C ASN A 2 -8.51 4.88 -22.18
N ILE A 3 -8.25 5.16 -20.92
CA ILE A 3 -7.64 4.23 -19.98
C ILE A 3 -8.72 3.77 -18.99
N ALA A 4 -8.96 2.46 -18.94
CA ALA A 4 -9.98 1.87 -18.08
C ALA A 4 -9.34 1.27 -16.83
N ILE A 5 -9.88 1.58 -15.65
CA ILE A 5 -9.53 0.88 -14.41
C ILE A 5 -10.47 -0.31 -14.22
N ILE A 6 -9.89 -1.50 -14.01
CA ILE A 6 -10.56 -2.64 -13.42
C ILE A 6 -10.35 -2.54 -11.90
N PRO A 7 -11.35 -2.10 -11.13
CA PRO A 7 -11.18 -1.85 -9.70
C PRO A 7 -11.07 -3.15 -8.90
N TRP A 8 -10.76 -3.03 -7.61
CA TRP A 8 -10.71 -4.16 -6.66
C TRP A 8 -12.03 -4.92 -6.57
N ASN A 9 -13.15 -4.20 -6.60
CA ASN A 9 -14.49 -4.78 -6.57
C ASN A 9 -15.54 -3.77 -7.09
N ASP A 10 -16.78 -4.23 -7.19
CA ASP A 10 -17.89 -3.48 -7.80
C ASP A 10 -18.27 -2.20 -7.04
N THR A 11 -17.91 -2.05 -5.74
CA THR A 11 -18.18 -0.84 -4.95
C THR A 11 -17.51 0.40 -5.54
N PHE A 12 -16.41 0.21 -6.27
CA PHE A 12 -15.61 1.29 -6.84
C PHE A 12 -15.95 1.64 -8.29
N LEU A 13 -16.92 0.96 -8.92
CA LEU A 13 -17.42 1.28 -10.26
C LEU A 13 -18.09 2.66 -10.31
N GLN A 14 -18.50 3.11 -11.50
CA GLN A 14 -19.08 4.45 -11.72
C GLN A 14 -18.14 5.57 -11.23
N ASP A 15 -16.84 5.42 -11.47
CA ASP A 15 -15.81 6.37 -11.05
C ASP A 15 -15.71 6.60 -9.52
N LYS A 16 -16.36 5.77 -8.70
CA LYS A 16 -16.25 5.84 -7.23
C LYS A 16 -14.82 5.63 -6.74
N ILE A 17 -13.98 4.91 -7.49
CA ILE A 17 -12.55 4.74 -7.19
C ILE A 17 -11.76 6.05 -7.03
N PHE A 18 -12.26 7.16 -7.56
CA PHE A 18 -11.62 8.47 -7.43
C PHE A 18 -12.04 9.22 -6.15
N GLY A 19 -13.02 8.70 -5.40
CA GLY A 19 -13.51 9.32 -4.16
C GLY A 19 -14.28 10.62 -4.34
N GLU A 20 -14.52 11.06 -5.58
CA GLU A 20 -15.25 12.30 -5.90
C GLU A 20 -16.77 12.08 -5.93
N VAL A 21 -17.21 10.88 -6.34
CA VAL A 21 -18.64 10.53 -6.49
C VAL A 21 -19.29 10.18 -5.15
N ASP A 22 -18.53 9.54 -4.26
CA ASP A 22 -18.97 9.13 -2.92
C ASP A 22 -17.83 9.40 -1.94
N PRO A 23 -17.84 10.53 -1.22
CA PRO A 23 -16.77 10.86 -0.29
C PRO A 23 -16.66 9.87 0.89
N SER A 24 -17.72 9.11 1.21
CA SER A 24 -17.73 8.21 2.37
C SER A 24 -16.78 7.02 2.23
N ILE A 25 -16.48 6.61 0.99
CA ILE A 25 -15.52 5.55 0.69
C ILE A 25 -14.07 6.03 0.63
N ASN A 26 -13.85 7.35 0.66
CA ASN A 26 -12.54 8.00 0.68
C ASN A 26 -12.10 8.40 2.09
N TYR A 27 -12.37 7.55 3.08
CA TYR A 27 -11.84 7.75 4.43
C TYR A 27 -10.30 7.74 4.40
N ASP A 28 -9.68 8.56 5.25
CA ASP A 28 -8.23 8.80 5.30
C ASP A 28 -7.60 9.14 3.93
N ASP A 29 -8.37 9.70 3.00
CA ASP A 29 -7.92 10.10 1.66
C ASP A 29 -7.30 9.00 0.82
N ARG A 30 -7.63 7.76 1.14
CA ARG A 30 -7.07 6.58 0.49
C ARG A 30 -7.29 6.55 -1.03
N LEU A 31 -8.29 7.28 -1.54
CA LEU A 31 -8.62 7.41 -2.96
C LEU A 31 -8.14 8.72 -3.59
N THR A 32 -7.71 9.70 -2.80
CA THR A 32 -7.33 11.03 -3.27
C THR A 32 -6.17 10.99 -4.27
N SER A 33 -5.23 10.06 -4.09
CA SER A 33 -4.16 9.80 -5.06
C SER A 33 -4.69 9.39 -6.44
N PHE A 34 -5.78 8.63 -6.51
CA PHE A 34 -6.39 8.26 -7.80
C PHE A 34 -7.11 9.44 -8.44
N SER A 35 -7.76 10.32 -7.66
CA SER A 35 -8.30 11.59 -8.20
C SER A 35 -7.21 12.45 -8.81
N ARG A 36 -6.05 12.59 -8.14
CA ARG A 36 -4.89 13.33 -8.69
C ARG A 36 -4.36 12.68 -9.97
N MET A 37 -4.27 11.35 -10.00
CA MET A 37 -3.93 10.59 -11.20
C MET A 37 -4.90 10.92 -12.35
N LYS A 38 -6.22 10.88 -12.10
CA LYS A 38 -7.26 11.21 -13.09
C LYS A 38 -7.11 12.62 -13.65
N LYS A 39 -6.93 13.61 -12.77
CA LYS A 39 -6.71 15.02 -13.17
C LYS A 39 -5.49 15.19 -14.07
N GLU A 40 -4.44 14.42 -13.84
CA GLU A 40 -3.28 14.44 -14.72
C GLU A 40 -3.64 13.92 -16.12
N PHE A 41 -4.34 12.79 -16.25
CA PHE A 41 -4.82 12.33 -17.58
C PHE A 41 -5.70 13.38 -18.27
N GLU A 42 -6.60 14.03 -17.54
CA GLU A 42 -7.48 15.08 -18.08
C GLU A 42 -6.70 16.29 -18.60
N ARG A 43 -5.60 16.69 -17.95
CA ARG A 43 -4.72 17.77 -18.42
C ARG A 43 -4.08 17.49 -19.77
N HIS A 44 -3.85 16.21 -20.10
CA HIS A 44 -3.34 15.78 -21.41
C HIS A 44 -4.46 15.51 -22.43
N GLY A 45 -5.73 15.77 -22.07
CA GLY A 45 -6.88 15.50 -22.94
C GLY A 45 -7.27 14.02 -23.01
N ASP A 46 -6.76 13.19 -22.10
CA ASP A 46 -7.05 11.77 -21.99
C ASP A 46 -8.12 11.50 -20.94
N LYS A 47 -8.67 10.28 -20.95
CA LYS A 47 -9.71 9.84 -20.01
C LYS A 47 -9.22 8.67 -19.18
N LEU A 48 -9.30 8.82 -17.86
CA LEU A 48 -9.13 7.73 -16.90
C LEU A 48 -10.45 7.54 -16.14
N CYS A 49 -11.15 6.45 -16.43
CA CYS A 49 -12.41 6.10 -15.78
C CYS A 49 -12.43 4.62 -15.40
N THR A 50 -13.38 4.23 -14.56
CA THR A 50 -13.67 2.81 -14.33
C THR A 50 -14.21 2.19 -15.61
N VAL A 51 -13.95 0.89 -15.79
CA VAL A 51 -14.23 0.19 -17.05
C VAL A 51 -15.70 0.21 -17.50
N ASP A 52 -16.63 0.35 -16.56
CA ASP A 52 -18.07 0.49 -16.84
C ASP A 52 -18.44 1.82 -17.50
N MET A 53 -17.55 2.82 -17.48
CA MET A 53 -17.73 4.11 -18.14
C MET A 53 -17.33 4.11 -19.62
N PHE A 54 -16.79 3.00 -20.13
CA PHE A 54 -16.33 2.87 -21.50
C PHE A 54 -17.05 1.77 -22.27
N ASP A 55 -17.15 1.97 -23.59
CA ASP A 55 -17.20 0.86 -24.53
C ASP A 55 -15.82 0.15 -24.51
N PRO A 56 -15.72 -1.12 -24.09
CA PRO A 56 -14.44 -1.81 -23.96
C PRO A 56 -13.61 -1.86 -25.25
N LEU A 57 -14.25 -1.81 -26.42
CA LEU A 57 -13.55 -1.84 -27.70
C LEU A 57 -12.79 -0.53 -28.00
N LYS A 58 -13.18 0.57 -27.34
CA LYS A 58 -12.55 1.90 -27.47
C LYS A 58 -11.49 2.19 -26.41
N VAL A 59 -11.24 1.24 -25.51
CA VAL A 59 -10.23 1.37 -24.46
C VAL A 59 -8.84 1.05 -25.02
N ASP A 60 -7.86 1.90 -24.72
CA ASP A 60 -6.48 1.75 -25.13
C ASP A 60 -5.71 0.82 -24.19
N PHE A 61 -5.90 0.96 -22.87
CA PHE A 61 -5.31 0.10 -21.84
C PHE A 61 -6.26 -0.16 -20.67
N PHE A 62 -6.14 -1.35 -20.08
CA PHE A 62 -6.91 -1.76 -18.90
C PHE A 62 -5.98 -1.92 -17.70
N LEU A 63 -6.13 -1.09 -16.67
CA LEU A 63 -5.33 -1.14 -15.44
C LEU A 63 -6.04 -2.03 -14.40
N PHE A 64 -5.44 -3.15 -14.06
CA PHE A 64 -5.94 -4.11 -13.07
C PHE A 64 -5.27 -3.86 -11.72
N PHE A 65 -6.01 -3.28 -10.77
CA PHE A 65 -5.49 -3.04 -9.42
C PHE A 65 -5.55 -4.31 -8.55
N GLU A 66 -6.35 -5.28 -8.97
CA GLU A 66 -6.35 -6.65 -8.49
C GLU A 66 -6.52 -7.61 -9.65
N ARG A 67 -6.10 -8.87 -9.45
CA ARG A 67 -6.30 -9.90 -10.46
C ARG A 67 -7.79 -10.21 -10.58
N ASN A 68 -8.38 -9.85 -11.71
CA ASN A 68 -9.76 -10.15 -12.03
C ASN A 68 -9.85 -11.09 -13.24
N ASP A 69 -10.04 -12.38 -12.95
CA ASP A 69 -10.07 -13.44 -13.97
C ASP A 69 -11.29 -13.35 -14.90
N GLU A 70 -12.42 -12.79 -14.42
CA GLU A 70 -13.60 -12.59 -15.27
C GLU A 70 -13.33 -11.53 -16.34
N TRP A 71 -12.72 -10.41 -15.96
CA TRP A 71 -12.30 -9.37 -16.89
C TRP A 71 -11.20 -9.83 -17.82
N LEU A 72 -10.18 -10.54 -17.34
CA LEU A 72 -9.18 -11.15 -18.21
C LEU A 72 -9.82 -12.08 -19.24
N LYS A 73 -10.81 -12.89 -18.84
CA LYS A 73 -11.53 -13.75 -19.78
C LYS A 73 -12.28 -12.95 -20.83
N LYS A 74 -12.99 -11.88 -20.45
CA LYS A 74 -13.66 -10.97 -21.39
C LYS A 74 -12.66 -10.37 -22.39
N LEU A 75 -11.52 -9.87 -21.93
CA LEU A 75 -10.48 -9.33 -22.81
C LEU A 75 -9.96 -10.37 -23.79
N VAL A 76 -9.75 -11.61 -23.36
CA VAL A 76 -9.38 -12.72 -24.25
C VAL A 76 -10.46 -12.99 -25.30
N ASP A 77 -11.73 -13.03 -24.90
CA ASP A 77 -12.86 -13.29 -25.80
C ASP A 77 -13.01 -12.13 -26.83
N TRP A 78 -12.64 -10.91 -26.47
CA TRP A 78 -12.61 -9.73 -27.33
C TRP A 78 -11.28 -9.51 -28.06
N ASN A 79 -10.31 -10.41 -27.88
CA ASN A 79 -8.97 -10.30 -28.47
C ASN A 79 -8.18 -9.05 -28.03
N LEU A 80 -8.48 -8.50 -26.84
CA LEU A 80 -7.90 -7.29 -26.24
C LEU A 80 -6.90 -7.58 -25.11
N GLU A 81 -6.51 -8.84 -24.89
CA GLU A 81 -5.64 -9.21 -23.75
C GLU A 81 -4.25 -8.54 -23.79
N TYR A 82 -3.80 -8.09 -24.97
CA TYR A 82 -2.55 -7.37 -25.17
C TYR A 82 -2.55 -5.93 -24.60
N LYS A 83 -3.71 -5.44 -24.14
CA LYS A 83 -3.90 -4.12 -23.53
C LYS A 83 -3.93 -4.16 -21.99
N ALA A 84 -3.80 -5.33 -21.39
CA ALA A 84 -3.97 -5.50 -19.94
C ALA A 84 -2.68 -5.13 -19.18
N VAL A 85 -2.80 -4.34 -18.12
CA VAL A 85 -1.71 -3.95 -17.24
C VAL A 85 -2.04 -4.35 -15.81
N TYR A 86 -1.20 -5.13 -15.16
CA TYR A 86 -1.37 -5.49 -13.75
C TYR A 86 -0.63 -4.51 -12.83
N CYS A 87 -1.33 -3.91 -11.86
CA CYS A 87 -0.89 -2.73 -11.12
C CYS A 87 -0.97 -2.88 -9.59
N ASN A 88 -1.03 -4.10 -9.07
CA ASN A 88 -1.20 -4.34 -7.64
C ASN A 88 0.06 -3.92 -6.83
N ALA A 89 -0.16 -3.32 -5.66
CA ALA A 89 0.86 -2.77 -4.78
C ALA A 89 1.32 -3.72 -3.67
N GLU A 90 0.58 -4.80 -3.39
CA GLU A 90 0.81 -5.63 -2.22
C GLU A 90 2.22 -6.24 -2.23
N PRO A 91 2.88 -6.40 -1.09
CA PRO A 91 4.17 -7.07 -1.05
C PRO A 91 4.05 -8.60 -1.10
N PRO A 92 5.13 -9.33 -1.46
CA PRO A 92 5.20 -10.79 -1.44
C PRO A 92 4.71 -11.47 -0.15
N VAL A 93 4.91 -10.81 1.00
CA VAL A 93 4.42 -11.31 2.31
C VAL A 93 2.89 -11.37 2.41
N VAL A 94 2.18 -10.57 1.60
CA VAL A 94 0.71 -10.57 1.46
C VAL A 94 0.30 -11.37 0.23
N ASN A 95 1.00 -11.20 -0.89
CA ASN A 95 0.74 -11.90 -2.13
C ASN A 95 2.05 -12.34 -2.81
N GLN A 96 2.39 -13.62 -2.66
CA GLN A 96 3.58 -14.25 -3.24
C GLN A 96 3.64 -14.15 -4.78
N MET A 97 2.55 -13.80 -5.47
CA MET A 97 2.61 -13.54 -6.91
C MET A 97 3.48 -12.31 -7.26
N HIS A 98 3.85 -11.49 -6.29
CA HIS A 98 4.60 -10.25 -6.51
C HIS A 98 6.12 -10.37 -6.30
N GLU A 99 6.63 -11.58 -6.14
CA GLU A 99 8.07 -11.88 -6.21
C GLU A 99 8.43 -12.67 -7.48
N GLY A 100 9.74 -12.78 -7.78
CA GLY A 100 10.31 -13.25 -9.04
C GLY A 100 9.47 -14.25 -9.86
N ASP A 101 9.28 -15.48 -9.36
CA ASP A 101 8.55 -16.53 -10.10
C ASP A 101 7.04 -16.27 -10.18
N GLY A 102 6.46 -15.63 -9.18
CA GLY A 102 5.09 -15.13 -9.22
C GLY A 102 4.88 -14.12 -10.36
N ILE A 103 5.82 -13.20 -10.53
CA ILE A 103 5.80 -12.21 -11.62
C ILE A 103 5.91 -12.91 -12.97
N LYS A 104 6.76 -13.93 -13.11
CA LYS A 104 6.82 -14.76 -14.33
C LYS A 104 5.49 -15.45 -14.61
N GLU A 105 4.80 -15.97 -13.59
CA GLU A 105 3.47 -16.57 -13.75
C GLU A 105 2.42 -15.51 -14.16
N LEU A 106 2.44 -14.31 -13.57
CA LEU A 106 1.57 -13.18 -13.96
C LEU A 106 1.80 -12.75 -15.42
N LEU A 107 3.04 -12.73 -15.90
CA LEU A 107 3.39 -12.41 -17.27
C LEU A 107 2.84 -13.41 -18.31
N ASN A 108 2.27 -14.54 -17.89
CA ASN A 108 1.51 -15.43 -18.80
C ASN A 108 0.08 -14.96 -19.05
N TYR A 109 -0.45 -14.05 -18.21
CA TYR A 109 -1.78 -13.48 -18.33
C TYR A 109 -1.74 -12.02 -18.76
N PHE A 110 -0.73 -11.28 -18.30
CA PHE A 110 -0.59 -9.85 -18.55
C PHE A 110 0.61 -9.57 -19.46
N PRO A 111 0.45 -8.81 -20.55
CA PRO A 111 1.58 -8.32 -21.33
C PRO A 111 2.47 -7.39 -20.50
N TYR A 112 1.86 -6.61 -19.59
CA TYR A 112 2.55 -5.62 -18.77
C TYR A 112 2.20 -5.71 -17.28
N ILE A 113 3.19 -5.44 -16.43
CA ILE A 113 3.06 -5.36 -14.98
C ILE A 113 3.69 -4.04 -14.53
N MET A 114 3.07 -3.35 -13.59
CA MET A 114 3.66 -2.23 -12.87
C MET A 114 3.90 -2.64 -11.42
N THR A 115 5.12 -2.44 -10.92
CA THR A 115 5.53 -2.83 -9.56
C THR A 115 6.38 -1.76 -8.88
N TRP A 116 6.31 -1.70 -7.55
CA TRP A 116 7.22 -0.89 -6.74
C TRP A 116 8.61 -1.52 -6.63
N ASN A 117 8.72 -2.84 -6.86
CA ASN A 117 9.96 -3.58 -6.66
C ASN A 117 10.97 -3.25 -7.77
N ARG A 118 11.95 -2.41 -7.42
CA ARG A 118 12.91 -1.87 -8.38
C ARG A 118 13.79 -2.94 -9.02
N ASN A 119 14.00 -4.07 -8.35
CA ASN A 119 14.85 -5.15 -8.84
C ASN A 119 14.17 -5.96 -9.97
N LEU A 120 12.85 -5.80 -10.16
CA LEU A 120 12.08 -6.55 -11.16
C LEU A 120 11.76 -5.73 -12.41
N ILE A 121 12.03 -4.42 -12.40
CA ILE A 121 11.70 -3.52 -13.51
C ILE A 121 12.68 -3.76 -14.66
N ASP A 122 12.13 -4.07 -15.85
CA ASP A 122 12.90 -4.32 -17.07
C ASP A 122 12.67 -3.25 -18.16
N GLY A 123 11.68 -2.36 -17.98
CA GLY A 123 11.32 -1.31 -18.93
C GLY A 123 10.72 -1.82 -20.25
N LYS A 124 10.36 -3.10 -20.32
CA LYS A 124 9.80 -3.77 -21.52
C LYS A 124 8.44 -4.39 -21.24
N ARG A 125 8.33 -5.13 -20.15
CA ARG A 125 7.10 -5.78 -19.68
C ARG A 125 6.81 -5.49 -18.22
N VAL A 126 7.83 -5.16 -17.42
CA VAL A 126 7.70 -4.79 -16.02
C VAL A 126 8.18 -3.35 -15.85
N PHE A 127 7.27 -2.49 -15.41
CA PHE A 127 7.44 -1.06 -15.31
C PHE A 127 7.33 -0.57 -13.86
N LYS A 128 7.82 0.65 -13.63
CA LYS A 128 7.77 1.29 -12.31
C LYS A 128 6.33 1.61 -11.92
N ARG A 129 6.00 1.34 -10.67
CA ARG A 129 4.82 1.84 -9.97
C ARG A 129 5.28 2.55 -8.69
N ASN A 130 4.90 3.81 -8.48
CA ASN A 130 5.09 4.42 -7.16
C ASN A 130 3.97 3.97 -6.20
N MET A 131 4.19 4.13 -4.90
CA MET A 131 3.17 3.91 -3.86
C MET A 131 2.62 5.28 -3.49
N PRO A 132 1.47 5.69 -4.05
CA PRO A 132 1.05 7.06 -3.90
C PRO A 132 0.48 7.33 -2.50
N TYR A 133 0.66 8.55 -2.00
CA TYR A 133 0.30 9.00 -0.67
C TYR A 133 -0.27 10.42 -0.72
N CYS A 134 -1.31 10.69 0.08
CA CYS A 134 -1.90 12.01 0.20
C CYS A 134 -1.34 12.72 1.43
N PHE A 135 -0.40 13.65 1.23
CA PHE A 135 0.16 14.44 2.32
C PHE A 135 -0.87 15.40 2.91
N ARG A 136 -1.29 15.13 4.14
CA ARG A 136 -2.07 16.03 4.99
C ARG A 136 -1.31 16.30 6.28
N ILE A 137 -0.78 17.50 6.42
CA ILE A 137 -0.03 17.88 7.61
C ILE A 137 -1.00 18.08 8.77
N ASN A 138 -0.82 17.30 9.83
CA ASN A 138 -1.60 17.38 11.06
C ASN A 138 -0.67 17.18 12.26
N ILE A 139 0.08 18.23 12.62
CA ILE A 139 1.10 18.16 13.68
C ILE A 139 0.49 18.54 15.03
N GLY A 140 0.68 17.68 16.02
CA GLY A 140 0.18 17.90 17.38
C GLY A 140 0.94 18.98 18.15
N THR A 141 0.25 19.66 19.06
CA THR A 141 0.80 20.75 19.88
C THR A 141 1.25 20.31 21.27
N ILE A 142 1.11 19.03 21.62
CA ILE A 142 1.48 18.52 22.95
C ILE A 142 3.00 18.66 23.16
N PRO A 143 3.45 19.29 24.25
CA PRO A 143 4.89 19.47 24.53
C PRO A 143 5.63 18.14 24.66
N PHE A 144 6.92 18.11 24.28
CA PHE A 144 7.75 16.90 24.32
C PHE A 144 7.71 16.18 25.68
N LYS A 145 7.76 16.93 26.78
CA LYS A 145 7.79 16.39 28.14
C LYS A 145 6.48 15.69 28.56
N GLU A 146 5.37 16.01 27.91
CA GLU A 146 4.05 15.44 28.20
C GLU A 146 3.72 14.22 27.34
N ARG A 147 4.52 13.95 26.30
CA ARG A 147 4.34 12.80 25.42
C ARG A 147 4.90 11.52 26.04
N LYS A 148 4.16 10.43 25.90
CA LYS A 148 4.65 9.06 26.16
C LYS A 148 5.79 8.71 25.19
N LEU A 149 6.56 7.68 25.52
CA LEU A 149 7.76 7.33 24.77
C LEU A 149 7.43 6.83 23.36
N LEU A 150 6.64 5.76 23.24
CA LEU A 150 6.52 5.01 22.01
C LEU A 150 5.07 4.57 21.76
N THR A 151 4.68 4.48 20.49
CA THR A 151 3.45 3.78 20.08
C THR A 151 3.66 2.93 18.82
N SER A 152 2.67 2.12 18.48
CA SER A 152 2.58 1.35 17.25
C SER A 152 1.12 1.28 16.81
N ILE A 153 0.84 1.52 15.52
CA ILE A 153 -0.50 1.36 14.94
C ILE A 153 -0.40 0.32 13.83
N SER A 154 -0.79 -0.92 14.13
CA SER A 154 -0.64 -2.05 13.21
C SER A 154 -1.68 -3.14 13.49
N GLY A 155 -2.17 -3.78 12.43
CA GLY A 155 -3.04 -4.94 12.58
C GLY A 155 -2.25 -6.19 12.95
N ASN A 156 -2.84 -7.06 13.79
CA ASN A 156 -2.33 -8.40 14.04
C ASN A 156 -2.50 -9.24 12.77
N LYS A 157 -1.38 -9.56 12.12
CA LYS A 157 -1.32 -10.33 10.88
C LYS A 157 -0.19 -11.33 11.00
N HIS A 158 -0.26 -12.40 10.21
CA HIS A 158 0.79 -13.41 10.16
C HIS A 158 1.11 -13.76 8.71
N SER A 159 2.36 -14.18 8.48
CA SER A 159 2.82 -14.69 7.19
C SER A 159 3.92 -15.72 7.42
N ASN A 160 3.99 -16.73 6.56
CA ASN A 160 5.07 -17.71 6.56
C ASN A 160 6.24 -17.26 5.67
N HIS A 161 6.14 -16.08 5.05
CA HIS A 161 7.19 -15.56 4.19
C HIS A 161 8.40 -15.14 5.04
N PRO A 162 9.64 -15.59 4.73
CA PRO A 162 10.80 -15.42 5.62
C PRO A 162 11.22 -13.96 5.87
N LYS A 163 10.80 -13.05 4.99
CA LYS A 163 11.06 -11.61 5.10
C LYS A 163 9.92 -10.81 5.74
N GLU A 164 8.94 -11.47 6.33
CA GLU A 164 7.85 -10.79 7.03
C GLU A 164 8.33 -10.04 8.27
N LEU A 165 7.61 -8.98 8.64
CA LEU A 165 7.92 -8.15 9.80
C LEU A 165 6.81 -8.18 10.85
N TYR A 166 5.81 -9.06 10.73
CA TYR A 166 4.76 -9.19 11.73
C TYR A 166 5.29 -9.80 13.02
N SER A 167 6.08 -10.88 12.95
CA SER A 167 6.70 -11.48 14.14
C SER A 167 7.68 -10.52 14.84
N GLU A 168 8.48 -9.78 14.05
CA GLU A 168 9.41 -8.79 14.60
C GLU A 168 8.65 -7.65 15.28
N ARG A 169 7.52 -7.21 14.71
CA ARG A 169 6.69 -6.18 15.33
C ARG A 169 6.12 -6.65 16.67
N GLU A 170 5.59 -7.86 16.72
CA GLU A 170 5.10 -8.47 17.98
C GLU A 170 6.22 -8.60 19.01
N ARG A 171 7.41 -9.06 18.58
CA ARG A 171 8.61 -9.13 19.44
C ARG A 171 8.95 -7.78 20.07
N VAL A 172 8.91 -6.69 19.29
CA VAL A 172 9.16 -5.34 19.81
C VAL A 172 8.06 -4.91 20.77
N ILE A 173 6.77 -5.12 20.42
CA ILE A 173 5.64 -4.82 21.30
C ILE A 173 5.81 -5.50 22.66
N CYS A 174 6.03 -6.81 22.67
CA CYS A 174 6.24 -7.59 23.91
C CYS A 174 7.42 -7.08 24.74
N ALA A 175 8.52 -6.67 24.09
CA ALA A 175 9.66 -6.12 24.80
C ALA A 175 9.32 -4.77 25.45
N VAL A 176 8.68 -3.87 24.72
CA VAL A 176 8.32 -2.54 25.25
C VAL A 176 7.30 -2.66 26.39
N GLU A 177 6.31 -3.55 26.26
CA GLU A 177 5.37 -3.87 27.35
C GLU A 177 6.09 -4.39 28.61
N LYS A 178 7.17 -5.16 28.44
CA LYS A 178 7.95 -5.68 29.56
C LYS A 178 8.81 -4.61 30.25
N TYR A 179 9.49 -3.77 29.48
CA TYR A 179 10.51 -2.85 30.04
C TYR A 179 10.05 -1.40 30.20
N SER A 180 8.97 -0.97 29.55
CA SER A 180 8.45 0.41 29.62
C SER A 180 6.91 0.49 29.44
N PRO A 181 6.12 -0.30 30.19
CA PRO A 181 4.66 -0.38 30.00
C PRO A 181 3.91 0.94 30.25
N SER A 182 4.40 1.80 31.15
CA SER A 182 3.75 3.09 31.46
C SER A 182 3.83 4.11 30.32
N ASP A 183 4.84 3.97 29.46
CA ASP A 183 5.17 4.92 28.39
C ASP A 183 4.89 4.36 26.99
N PHE A 184 4.05 3.33 26.91
CA PHE A 184 3.74 2.63 25.68
C PHE A 184 2.28 2.20 25.61
N ASP A 185 1.65 2.49 24.48
CA ASP A 185 0.41 1.85 24.06
C ASP A 185 0.50 1.53 22.57
N PHE A 186 -0.19 0.49 22.13
CA PHE A 186 -0.31 0.17 20.72
C PHE A 186 -1.74 -0.14 20.31
N TYR A 187 -2.01 0.00 19.02
CA TYR A 187 -3.35 -0.03 18.47
C TYR A 187 -3.41 -0.78 17.15
N GLY A 188 -4.62 -1.18 16.77
CA GLY A 188 -4.92 -1.82 15.48
C GLY A 188 -5.91 -2.97 15.62
N GLY A 189 -6.34 -3.53 14.48
CA GLY A 189 -7.29 -4.65 14.46
C GLY A 189 -6.61 -6.01 14.69
N GLY A 190 -7.30 -6.97 15.31
CA GLY A 190 -6.86 -8.37 15.41
C GLY A 190 -6.11 -8.74 16.70
N TRP A 191 -5.83 -7.78 17.59
CA TRP A 191 -5.11 -8.03 18.84
C TRP A 191 -6.01 -8.38 20.04
N GLN A 192 -7.34 -8.28 19.89
CA GLN A 192 -8.30 -8.38 21.00
C GLN A 192 -8.19 -9.67 21.82
N LYS A 193 -7.73 -10.77 21.20
CA LYS A 193 -7.66 -12.09 21.82
C LYS A 193 -6.31 -12.41 22.46
N GLU A 194 -5.29 -11.58 22.22
CA GLU A 194 -3.91 -11.87 22.63
C GLU A 194 -3.60 -11.41 24.07
N GLY A 195 -4.50 -10.63 24.69
CA GLY A 195 -4.37 -10.27 26.11
C GLY A 195 -3.22 -9.30 26.44
N HIS A 196 -2.74 -8.55 25.44
CA HIS A 196 -1.69 -7.55 25.63
C HIS A 196 -2.12 -6.41 26.58
N PRO A 197 -1.34 -6.12 27.65
CA PRO A 197 -1.69 -5.09 28.63
C PRO A 197 -1.66 -3.66 28.08
N CYS A 198 -0.85 -3.37 27.06
CA CYS A 198 -0.74 -2.04 26.45
C CYS A 198 -1.59 -1.89 25.18
N TYR A 199 -2.54 -2.79 24.92
CA TYR A 199 -3.41 -2.70 23.75
C TYR A 199 -4.54 -1.69 23.96
N GLY A 200 -4.50 -0.60 23.19
CA GLY A 200 -5.46 0.49 23.23
C GLY A 200 -6.67 0.36 22.29
N GLY A 201 -6.85 -0.78 21.60
CA GLY A 201 -7.99 -1.00 20.72
C GLY A 201 -7.77 -0.61 19.25
N LYS A 202 -8.86 -0.32 18.54
CA LYS A 202 -8.83 0.22 17.17
C LYS A 202 -8.79 1.75 17.23
N VAL A 203 -8.10 2.35 16.26
CA VAL A 203 -7.98 3.81 16.15
C VAL A 203 -9.00 4.35 15.16
N GLY A 204 -9.59 5.51 15.48
CA GLY A 204 -10.32 6.34 14.53
C GLY A 204 -9.36 7.19 13.71
N ASP A 205 -8.76 8.21 14.31
CA ASP A 205 -7.74 9.07 13.70
C ASP A 205 -6.33 8.72 14.22
N LYS A 206 -5.44 8.31 13.31
CA LYS A 206 -4.05 7.97 13.66
C LYS A 206 -3.25 9.17 14.16
N ALA A 207 -3.47 10.35 13.60
CA ALA A 207 -2.71 11.54 13.94
C ALA A 207 -2.97 11.93 15.41
N GLU A 208 -4.24 11.89 15.85
CA GLU A 208 -4.61 12.17 17.24
C GLU A 208 -3.88 11.25 18.24
N VAL A 209 -3.74 9.96 17.89
CA VAL A 209 -2.95 9.02 18.68
C VAL A 209 -1.48 9.41 18.64
N TYR A 210 -0.90 9.63 17.47
CA TYR A 210 0.51 9.98 17.33
C TYR A 210 0.92 11.25 18.10
N HIS A 211 0.02 12.23 18.25
CA HIS A 211 0.32 13.45 19.00
C HIS A 211 0.66 13.20 20.48
N GLN A 212 0.23 12.07 21.04
CA GLN A 212 0.47 11.69 22.44
C GLN A 212 1.86 11.05 22.66
N TYR A 213 2.62 10.75 21.60
CA TYR A 213 3.87 9.98 21.69
C TYR A 213 5.03 10.69 21.01
N LYS A 214 6.24 10.40 21.49
CA LYS A 214 7.49 10.89 20.88
C LYS A 214 7.83 10.08 19.63
N PHE A 215 7.74 8.76 19.72
CA PHE A 215 8.16 7.85 18.66
C PHE A 215 7.05 6.90 18.21
N ALA A 216 7.09 6.46 16.96
CA ALA A 216 6.17 5.46 16.41
C ALA A 216 6.92 4.35 15.68
N LEU A 217 6.52 3.09 15.89
CA LEU A 217 6.98 1.96 15.07
C LEU A 217 6.38 2.06 13.66
N ALA A 218 7.21 2.42 12.69
CA ALA A 218 6.86 2.52 11.28
C ALA A 218 7.39 1.31 10.48
N PHE A 219 7.11 0.10 10.97
CA PHE A 219 7.57 -1.12 10.33
C PHE A 219 6.69 -1.46 9.13
N GLU A 220 7.33 -1.67 7.98
CA GLU A 220 6.67 -2.25 6.83
C GLU A 220 6.17 -3.68 7.07
N ASN A 221 5.42 -4.23 6.12
CA ASN A 221 5.01 -5.63 6.20
C ASN A 221 6.18 -6.59 5.93
N MET A 222 7.22 -6.12 5.23
CA MET A 222 8.38 -6.91 4.86
C MET A 222 9.68 -6.11 4.89
N LYS A 223 10.80 -6.82 5.00
CA LYS A 223 12.18 -6.30 4.92
C LYS A 223 12.94 -6.83 3.70
N ASP A 224 14.19 -6.39 3.54
CA ASP A 224 15.16 -6.88 2.55
C ASP A 224 14.64 -6.72 1.11
N VAL A 225 14.09 -5.54 0.81
CA VAL A 225 13.51 -5.17 -0.49
C VAL A 225 13.79 -3.72 -0.88
N ASN A 226 13.79 -3.45 -2.18
CA ASN A 226 13.95 -2.10 -2.71
C ASN A 226 12.62 -1.54 -3.24
N GLY A 227 12.31 -0.30 -2.83
CA GLY A 227 11.17 0.48 -3.31
C GLY A 227 9.85 0.30 -2.58
N TYR A 228 9.79 -0.54 -1.52
CA TYR A 228 8.57 -0.74 -0.72
C TYR A 228 8.46 0.28 0.41
N VAL A 229 8.03 1.50 0.08
CA VAL A 229 7.82 2.58 1.04
C VAL A 229 6.34 2.95 1.04
N SER A 230 5.64 2.60 2.11
CA SER A 230 4.20 2.76 2.25
C SER A 230 3.82 4.00 3.07
N GLU A 231 2.52 4.11 3.38
CA GLU A 231 1.96 5.16 4.23
C GLU A 231 2.60 5.21 5.62
N LYS A 232 3.13 4.11 6.16
CA LYS A 232 3.47 4.00 7.60
C LYS A 232 4.46 5.05 8.08
N ILE A 233 5.55 5.24 7.33
CA ILE A 233 6.55 6.27 7.67
C ILE A 233 6.01 7.66 7.34
N LEU A 234 5.24 7.82 6.26
CA LEU A 234 4.70 9.11 5.83
C LEU A 234 3.63 9.64 6.79
N ASP A 235 2.79 8.76 7.34
CA ASP A 235 1.81 9.06 8.40
C ASP A 235 2.53 9.63 9.64
N CYS A 236 3.70 9.09 10.00
CA CYS A 236 4.49 9.59 11.13
C CYS A 236 4.99 11.02 10.86
N LEU A 237 5.61 11.25 9.69
CA LEU A 237 6.18 12.55 9.33
C LEU A 237 5.10 13.64 9.25
N THR A 238 3.94 13.31 8.67
CA THR A 238 2.82 14.26 8.55
C THR A 238 2.11 14.54 9.87
N ALA A 239 2.17 13.61 10.83
CA ALA A 239 1.64 13.76 12.18
C ALA A 239 2.60 14.47 13.17
N GLY A 240 3.87 14.66 12.80
CA GLY A 240 4.87 15.26 13.67
C GLY A 240 5.34 14.35 14.81
N ILE A 241 5.50 13.05 14.51
CA ILE A 241 6.07 12.03 15.39
C ILE A 241 7.30 11.40 14.71
N VAL A 242 8.34 11.04 15.48
CA VAL A 242 9.58 10.50 14.91
C VAL A 242 9.43 9.00 14.64
N PRO A 243 9.55 8.54 13.37
CA PRO A 243 9.39 7.14 13.04
C PRO A 243 10.65 6.31 13.35
N ILE A 244 10.42 5.12 13.90
CA ILE A 244 11.40 4.04 14.00
C ILE A 244 11.10 3.08 12.86
N TYR A 245 11.98 3.05 11.85
CA TYR A 245 11.69 2.44 10.55
C TYR A 245 12.42 1.12 10.35
N LYS A 246 11.69 0.13 9.82
CA LYS A 246 12.24 -1.13 9.27
C LYS A 246 11.42 -1.49 8.03
N GLY A 247 12.07 -1.77 6.91
CA GLY A 247 11.35 -2.01 5.66
C GLY A 247 12.25 -2.06 4.44
N ALA A 248 12.14 -1.06 3.56
CA ALA A 248 12.92 -0.98 2.34
C ALA A 248 14.39 -0.63 2.62
N ASP A 249 15.31 -1.39 2.02
CA ASP A 249 16.76 -1.21 2.17
C ASP A 249 17.23 0.12 1.56
N ASP A 250 16.51 0.60 0.55
CA ASP A 250 16.82 1.85 -0.15
C ASP A 250 15.94 3.03 0.28
N ILE A 251 15.39 2.99 1.50
CA ILE A 251 14.55 4.06 2.08
C ILE A 251 15.18 5.46 1.97
N SER A 252 16.51 5.58 2.08
CA SER A 252 17.23 6.86 2.00
C SER A 252 17.12 7.56 0.63
N LYS A 253 16.76 6.83 -0.42
CA LYS A 253 16.43 7.41 -1.75
C LYS A 253 15.11 8.17 -1.72
N TYR A 254 14.21 7.78 -0.85
CA TYR A 254 12.86 8.31 -0.73
C TYR A 254 12.77 9.36 0.38
N ILE A 255 13.28 9.04 1.56
CA ILE A 255 13.18 9.86 2.78
C ILE A 255 14.59 10.08 3.34
N PRO A 256 15.02 11.33 3.61
CA PRO A 256 16.32 11.60 4.20
C PRO A 256 16.54 10.86 5.54
N GLN A 257 17.75 10.35 5.76
CA GLN A 257 18.09 9.52 6.91
C GLN A 257 17.89 10.24 8.26
N ASN A 258 18.03 11.56 8.28
CA ASN A 258 17.83 12.40 9.46
C ASN A 258 16.35 12.70 9.77
N CYS A 259 15.39 12.09 9.06
CA CYS A 259 13.96 12.18 9.37
C CYS A 259 13.46 11.00 10.22
N PHE A 260 14.27 9.96 10.43
CA PHE A 260 13.82 8.72 11.08
C PHE A 260 14.98 7.99 11.78
N ILE A 261 14.63 7.06 12.66
CA ILE A 261 15.57 6.19 13.36
C ILE A 261 15.55 4.81 12.67
N PRO A 262 16.65 4.34 12.05
CA PRO A 262 16.73 2.99 11.52
C PRO A 262 16.62 1.97 12.65
N TYR A 263 15.71 1.01 12.51
CA TYR A 263 15.62 -0.07 13.49
C TYR A 263 16.75 -1.10 13.33
N ASP A 264 17.30 -1.25 12.12
CA ASP A 264 18.37 -2.21 11.85
C ASP A 264 19.71 -1.87 12.53
N GLN A 265 19.82 -0.72 13.20
CA GLN A 265 20.97 -0.39 14.04
C GLN A 265 20.93 -1.08 15.42
N PHE A 266 19.80 -1.68 15.79
CA PHE A 266 19.61 -2.34 17.09
C PHE A 266 19.67 -3.87 16.93
N GLU A 267 20.44 -4.52 17.80
CA GLU A 267 20.46 -5.98 17.90
C GLU A 267 19.26 -6.49 18.72
N THR A 268 18.79 -5.68 19.67
CA THR A 268 17.65 -6.02 20.53
C THR A 268 16.67 -4.84 20.70
N PRO A 269 15.37 -5.12 20.94
CA PRO A 269 14.41 -4.07 21.28
C PRO A 269 14.79 -3.26 22.53
N GLU A 270 15.50 -3.86 23.50
CA GLU A 270 15.98 -3.16 24.69
C GLU A 270 16.96 -2.04 24.35
N GLN A 271 17.93 -2.29 23.46
CA GLN A 271 18.86 -1.25 22.99
C GLN A 271 18.12 -0.10 22.32
N MET A 272 17.05 -0.40 21.58
CA MET A 272 16.18 0.63 21.02
C MET A 272 15.52 1.45 22.14
N ILE A 273 14.88 0.79 23.12
CA ILE A 273 14.21 1.48 24.24
C ILE A 273 15.17 2.38 25.00
N ASP A 274 16.39 1.91 25.29
CA ASP A 274 17.42 2.68 26.00
C ASP A 274 17.81 3.93 25.21
N LEU A 275 18.09 3.79 23.91
CA LEU A 275 18.40 4.94 23.05
C LEU A 275 17.24 5.96 23.03
N LEU A 276 16.00 5.50 22.90
CA LEU A 276 14.84 6.41 22.84
C LEU A 276 14.67 7.23 24.11
N LYS A 277 15.01 6.68 25.28
CA LYS A 277 14.98 7.39 26.57
C LYS A 277 16.09 8.43 26.69
N GLU A 278 17.21 8.22 26.03
CA GLU A 278 18.35 9.14 26.02
C GLU A 278 18.18 10.31 25.03
N ILE A 279 17.25 10.22 24.06
CA ILE A 279 16.96 11.31 23.13
C ILE A 279 16.27 12.46 23.88
N ASP A 280 16.95 13.60 23.94
CA ASP A 280 16.40 14.85 24.48
C ASP A 280 15.52 15.60 23.47
N GLU A 281 14.93 16.70 23.95
CA GLU A 281 14.00 17.52 23.18
C GLU A 281 14.69 18.20 21.97
N ASP A 282 15.96 18.60 22.10
CA ASP A 282 16.69 19.25 21.01
C ASP A 282 16.96 18.27 19.86
N LYS A 283 17.44 17.06 20.18
CA LYS A 283 17.65 16.00 19.19
C LYS A 283 16.33 15.54 18.57
N TYR A 284 15.26 15.47 19.37
CA TYR A 284 13.92 15.18 18.88
C TYR A 284 13.42 16.23 17.87
N ASN A 285 13.53 17.51 18.21
CA ASN A 285 13.11 18.61 17.36
C ASN A 285 13.91 18.66 16.06
N ASN A 286 15.20 18.31 16.09
CA ASN A 286 16.00 18.19 14.87
C ASN A 286 15.42 17.13 13.89
N PHE A 287 14.90 15.99 14.36
CA PHE A 287 14.20 15.04 13.47
C PHE A 287 12.94 15.67 12.87
N LEU A 288 12.15 16.39 13.67
CA LEU A 288 10.92 17.05 13.19
C LEU A 288 11.21 18.15 12.17
N ASP A 289 12.24 18.97 12.40
CA ASP A 289 12.66 20.02 11.47
C ASP A 289 13.08 19.43 10.12
N ASN A 290 13.85 18.34 10.14
CA ASN A 290 14.23 17.63 8.92
C ASN A 290 13.03 17.00 8.21
N ALA A 291 12.07 16.45 8.95
CA ALA A 291 10.81 15.98 8.38
C ALA A 291 10.05 17.13 7.69
N GLN A 292 10.00 18.32 8.30
CA GLN A 292 9.36 19.50 7.69
C GLN A 292 10.08 19.98 6.43
N ILE A 293 11.42 19.96 6.41
CA ILE A 293 12.20 20.26 5.21
C ILE A 293 11.87 19.26 4.10
N PHE A 294 11.84 17.96 4.42
CA PHE A 294 11.45 16.92 3.47
C PHE A 294 10.03 17.14 2.92
N LEU A 295 9.06 17.40 3.78
CA LEU A 295 7.65 17.60 3.42
C LEU A 295 7.41 18.84 2.55
N LYS A 296 8.32 19.82 2.56
CA LYS A 296 8.29 21.00 1.68
C LYS A 296 9.10 20.83 0.40
N SER A 297 9.84 19.73 0.27
CA SER A 297 10.72 19.48 -0.88
C SER A 297 9.99 18.81 -2.03
N ASP A 298 10.56 18.90 -3.23
CA ASP A 298 10.04 18.18 -4.42
C ASP A 298 10.08 16.66 -4.28
N LYS A 299 10.79 16.09 -3.29
CA LYS A 299 10.84 14.63 -3.10
C LYS A 299 9.47 14.03 -2.79
N ILE A 300 8.55 14.79 -2.18
CA ILE A 300 7.19 14.28 -1.92
C ILE A 300 6.43 13.94 -3.20
N LYS A 301 6.79 14.57 -4.35
CA LYS A 301 6.17 14.31 -5.65
C LYS A 301 6.35 12.87 -6.10
N LEU A 302 7.37 12.15 -5.60
CA LEU A 302 7.58 10.72 -5.87
C LEU A 302 6.40 9.86 -5.41
N PHE A 303 5.63 10.35 -4.44
CA PHE A 303 4.45 9.67 -3.89
C PHE A 303 3.14 10.28 -4.38
N ASP A 304 3.14 11.17 -5.38
CA ASP A 304 1.87 11.73 -5.87
C ASP A 304 1.17 10.78 -6.86
N GLY A 305 -0.15 10.88 -6.94
CA GLY A 305 -0.95 10.29 -8.01
C GLY A 305 -0.62 10.85 -9.40
N GLU A 306 -0.21 12.12 -9.51
CA GLU A 306 0.30 12.68 -10.78
C GLU A 306 1.55 11.93 -11.27
N GLU A 307 2.46 11.60 -10.35
CA GLU A 307 3.63 10.78 -10.68
C GLU A 307 3.24 9.36 -11.07
N TYR A 308 2.16 8.83 -10.49
CA TYR A 308 1.62 7.55 -10.93
C TYR A 308 1.09 7.62 -12.37
N ALA A 309 0.36 8.67 -12.73
CA ALA A 309 -0.06 8.89 -14.12
C ALA A 309 1.14 8.95 -15.07
N ARG A 310 2.20 9.69 -14.71
CA ARG A 310 3.45 9.74 -15.50
C ARG A 310 4.11 8.36 -15.69
N ASN A 311 4.12 7.52 -14.65
CA ASN A 311 4.61 6.15 -14.78
C ASN A 311 3.74 5.30 -15.74
N VAL A 312 2.43 5.52 -15.78
CA VAL A 312 1.52 4.87 -16.75
C VAL A 312 1.78 5.36 -18.17
N TYR A 313 1.94 6.67 -18.39
CA TYR A 313 2.32 7.22 -19.69
C TYR A 313 3.63 6.62 -20.18
N TYR A 314 4.65 6.56 -19.32
CA TYR A 314 5.93 5.92 -19.66
C TYR A 314 5.74 4.46 -20.12
N LEU A 315 4.90 3.68 -19.43
CA LEU A 315 4.58 2.31 -19.86
C LEU A 315 3.93 2.32 -21.25
N ILE A 316 2.93 3.17 -21.46
CA ILE A 316 2.17 3.27 -22.72
C ILE A 316 3.10 3.58 -23.89
N ASP A 317 4.02 4.54 -23.73
CA ASP A 317 4.98 4.95 -24.76
C ASP A 317 5.96 3.82 -25.13
N HIS A 318 6.21 2.90 -24.21
CA HIS A 318 7.14 1.76 -24.38
C HIS A 318 6.42 0.43 -24.59
N ALA A 319 5.09 0.43 -24.73
CA ALA A 319 4.26 -0.76 -24.86
C ALA A 319 4.46 -1.44 -26.22
N GLY A 320 5.34 -2.46 -26.27
CA GLY A 320 5.69 -3.20 -27.49
C GLY A 320 4.97 -4.53 -27.74
N GLN A 321 4.16 -5.02 -26.79
CA GLN A 321 3.57 -6.38 -26.79
C GLN A 321 2.25 -6.48 -27.59
N LYS A 322 2.18 -5.91 -28.80
CA LYS A 322 0.92 -5.85 -29.59
C LYS A 322 0.37 -7.22 -30.00
N ASP A 323 1.25 -8.20 -30.21
CA ASP A 323 0.90 -9.57 -30.59
C ASP A 323 0.71 -10.51 -29.39
N PHE A 324 0.71 -9.98 -28.16
CA PHE A 324 0.56 -10.80 -26.96
C PHE A 324 -0.75 -11.57 -26.97
N LYS A 325 -0.66 -12.88 -26.72
CA LYS A 325 -1.80 -13.77 -26.53
C LYS A 325 -1.55 -14.69 -25.35
N ILE A 326 -2.53 -14.79 -24.46
CA ILE A 326 -2.53 -15.81 -23.40
C ILE A 326 -2.52 -17.18 -24.07
N THR A 327 -1.59 -18.07 -23.71
CA THR A 327 -1.48 -19.37 -24.38
C THR A 327 -2.67 -20.29 -24.07
N LYS A 328 -2.92 -21.32 -24.90
CA LYS A 328 -4.02 -22.29 -24.69
C LYS A 328 -4.02 -22.88 -23.27
N LYS A 329 -2.85 -23.20 -22.73
CA LYS A 329 -2.66 -23.69 -21.35
C LYS A 329 -3.22 -22.70 -20.33
N TYR A 330 -2.85 -21.43 -20.45
CA TYR A 330 -3.25 -20.39 -19.51
C TYR A 330 -4.70 -19.94 -19.71
N LYS A 331 -5.23 -19.96 -20.94
CA LYS A 331 -6.66 -19.78 -21.21
C LYS A 331 -7.50 -20.86 -20.51
N ARG A 332 -7.07 -22.13 -20.53
CA ARG A 332 -7.76 -23.21 -19.81
C ARG A 332 -7.74 -22.99 -18.29
N LYS A 333 -6.59 -22.62 -17.71
CA LYS A 333 -6.49 -22.25 -16.28
C LYS A 333 -7.45 -21.12 -15.93
N LEU A 334 -7.50 -20.08 -16.76
CA LEU A 334 -8.37 -18.92 -16.59
C LEU A 334 -9.85 -19.32 -16.59
N THR A 335 -10.29 -20.11 -17.57
CA THR A 335 -11.68 -20.59 -17.65
C THR A 335 -12.09 -21.40 -16.41
N ILE A 336 -11.21 -22.29 -15.92
CA ILE A 336 -11.46 -23.06 -14.70
C ILE A 336 -11.58 -22.13 -13.48
N SER A 337 -10.70 -21.13 -13.39
CA SER A 337 -10.73 -20.14 -12.31
C SER A 337 -12.05 -19.35 -12.29
N VAL A 338 -12.48 -18.85 -13.44
CA VAL A 338 -13.77 -18.14 -13.59
C VAL A 338 -14.95 -19.04 -13.18
N ALA A 339 -14.98 -20.30 -13.61
CA ALA A 339 -16.03 -21.23 -13.23
C ALA A 339 -16.07 -21.46 -11.70
N LYS A 340 -14.90 -21.65 -11.07
CA LYS A 340 -14.79 -21.79 -9.61
C LYS A 340 -15.27 -20.54 -8.87
N ASN A 341 -14.91 -19.34 -9.33
CA ASN A 341 -15.32 -18.08 -8.71
C ASN A 341 -16.84 -17.89 -8.79
N ARG A 342 -17.47 -18.22 -9.91
CA ARG A 342 -18.93 -18.18 -10.07
C ARG A 342 -19.64 -19.14 -9.12
N ILE A 343 -19.15 -20.37 -9.02
CA ILE A 343 -19.68 -21.37 -8.07
C ILE A 343 -19.55 -20.87 -6.64
N LYS A 344 -18.39 -20.33 -6.26
CA LYS A 344 -18.16 -19.77 -4.91
C LYS A 344 -19.11 -18.61 -4.61
N LYS A 345 -19.33 -17.69 -5.57
CA LYS A 345 -20.27 -16.57 -5.42
C LYS A 345 -21.71 -17.07 -5.28
N TYR A 346 -22.12 -18.06 -6.07
CA TYR A 346 -23.44 -18.69 -5.98
C TYR A 346 -23.66 -19.37 -4.63
N LEU A 347 -22.71 -20.18 -4.17
CA LEU A 347 -22.77 -20.85 -2.87
C LEU A 347 -22.71 -19.87 -1.69
N GLY A 348 -21.93 -18.79 -1.80
CA GLY A 348 -21.87 -17.74 -0.79
C GLY A 348 -23.19 -16.99 -0.67
N LYS A 349 -23.79 -16.64 -1.82
CA LYS A 349 -25.13 -16.03 -1.89
C LYS A 349 -26.21 -16.97 -1.33
N TRP A 350 -26.18 -18.25 -1.71
CA TRP A 350 -27.09 -19.27 -1.18
C TRP A 350 -26.96 -19.42 0.34
N LYS A 351 -25.73 -19.42 0.89
CA LYS A 351 -25.50 -19.43 2.34
C LYS A 351 -26.06 -18.17 3.03
N HIS A 352 -25.88 -16.98 2.44
CA HIS A 352 -26.43 -15.74 2.99
C HIS A 352 -27.98 -15.74 2.93
N GLU A 353 -28.58 -16.29 1.87
CA GLU A 353 -30.04 -16.37 1.71
C GLU A 353 -30.67 -17.45 2.58
N MET A 354 -29.99 -18.56 2.86
CA MET A 354 -30.48 -19.65 3.71
C MET A 354 -30.23 -19.44 5.21
N LEU A 355 -29.21 -18.66 5.58
CA LEU A 355 -28.81 -18.42 6.98
C LEU A 355 -29.06 -16.96 7.42
N GLY A 356 -29.95 -16.24 6.73
CA GLY A 356 -30.26 -14.83 7.02
C GLY A 356 -30.53 -14.57 8.50
N ASP A 357 -29.89 -13.51 9.01
CA ASP A 357 -30.13 -12.82 10.28
C ASP A 357 -30.11 -13.67 11.58
N TRP A 358 -29.19 -14.63 11.70
CA TRP A 358 -28.77 -15.20 12.99
C TRP A 358 -27.24 -15.21 13.15
N MET A 359 -26.66 -14.01 13.18
CA MET A 359 -25.36 -13.65 13.77
C MET A 359 -25.32 -12.13 13.89
#